data_AF-A0AAW0AFT7-F1
#
_entry.id   AF-A0AAW0AFT7-F1
#
_cell.length_a   1.000
_cell.length_b   1.000
_cell.length_c   1.000
_cell.angle_alpha   90.00
_cell.angle_beta   90.00
_cell.angle_gamma   90.00
#
_symmetry.space_group_name_H-M   'P 1'
#
loop_
_entity.id
_entity.type
_entity.pdbx_description
1 polymer ?
#
loop_
_entity_poly.entity_id
_entity_poly.type
_entity_poly.pdbx_seq_one_letter_code
_entity_poly.pdbx_strand_id
1 'polypeptide(L)'
;SKLQIGSPMASLYLLGNPDHYTNMTFKVFWWKSYISLVKRDFISDEAINSEDYEDPADGTEPQAVDETDKVVLMKGQTGYVGTTPTDDYIMRPKVLEDVCLFDFIQMTQRKKRTPAQ
;
A
#
# COMPACT_ATOMS: atom_id res chain seq x y z
N SER A 1 -4.17 -16.08 -26.24
CA SER A 1 -3.10 -15.07 -26.21
C SER A 1 -1.78 -15.79 -25.95
N LYS A 2 -0.84 -15.80 -26.90
CA LYS A 2 0.52 -16.36 -26.69
C LYS A 2 1.34 -15.28 -26.00
N LEU A 3 1.89 -15.57 -24.82
CA LEU A 3 2.87 -14.68 -24.19
C LEU A 3 4.04 -14.49 -25.17
N GLN A 4 4.21 -13.27 -25.68
CA GLN A 4 5.44 -12.89 -26.37
C GLN A 4 6.35 -12.27 -25.33
N ILE A 5 7.48 -12.92 -25.09
CA ILE A 5 8.54 -12.40 -24.24
C ILE A 5 9.57 -11.75 -25.16
N GLY A 6 10.05 -10.55 -24.81
CA GLY A 6 11.06 -9.87 -25.60
C GLY A 6 12.37 -10.67 -25.63
N SER A 7 13.12 -10.58 -26.73
CA SER A 7 14.42 -11.26 -26.91
C SER A 7 15.38 -11.11 -25.70
N PRO A 8 15.49 -9.95 -25.03
CA PRO A 8 16.32 -9.82 -23.83
C PRO A 8 15.84 -10.72 -22.68
N MET A 9 14.54 -10.76 -22.40
CA MET A 9 13.94 -11.55 -21.33
C MET A 9 14.03 -13.06 -21.63
N ALA A 10 13.87 -13.46 -22.90
CA ALA A 10 14.09 -14.83 -23.34
C ALA A 10 15.54 -15.29 -23.11
N SER A 11 16.50 -14.42 -23.45
CA SER A 11 17.93 -14.68 -23.28
C SER A 11 18.30 -14.85 -21.80
N LEU A 12 17.68 -14.07 -20.90
CA LEU A 12 17.84 -14.21 -19.44
C LEU A 12 17.42 -15.60 -18.94
N TYR A 13 16.24 -16.10 -19.34
CA TYR A 13 15.79 -17.43 -18.96
C TYR A 13 16.64 -18.55 -19.56
N LEU A 14 17.07 -18.41 -20.82
CA LEU A 14 17.95 -19.37 -21.48
C LEU A 14 19.33 -19.49 -20.78
N LEU A 15 19.80 -18.39 -20.19
CA LEU A 15 21.05 -18.34 -19.42
C LEU A 15 20.87 -18.77 -17.95
N GLY A 16 19.65 -19.11 -17.51
CA GLY A 16 19.37 -19.53 -16.13
C GLY A 16 19.43 -18.39 -15.11
N ASN A 17 19.37 -17.14 -15.56
CA ASN A 17 19.40 -15.99 -14.68
C ASN A 17 18.03 -15.82 -13.97
N PRO A 18 18.02 -15.52 -12.66
CA PRO A 18 16.78 -15.26 -11.93
C PRO A 18 16.11 -13.97 -12.43
N ASP A 19 14.79 -13.94 -12.42
CA ASP A 19 13.96 -12.79 -12.85
C ASP A 19 14.00 -11.60 -11.85
N HIS A 20 14.81 -11.70 -10.81
CA HIS A 20 14.94 -10.71 -9.75
C HIS A 20 16.39 -10.25 -9.63
N TYR A 21 16.62 -8.97 -9.91
CA TYR A 21 17.93 -8.31 -9.84
C TYR A 21 18.37 -7.96 -8.40
N THR A 22 17.77 -8.55 -7.38
CA THR A 22 18.04 -8.23 -5.97
C THR A 22 17.91 -9.46 -5.09
N ASN A 23 18.77 -9.55 -4.08
CA ASN A 23 18.69 -10.52 -2.99
C ASN A 23 17.71 -10.10 -1.88
N MET A 24 16.99 -8.97 -2.06
CA MET A 24 16.07 -8.41 -1.08
C MET A 24 14.63 -8.41 -1.60
N THR A 25 13.68 -8.72 -0.73
CA THR A 25 12.26 -8.59 -1.03
C THR A 25 11.74 -7.28 -0.44
N PHE A 26 11.24 -6.39 -1.28
CA PHE A 26 10.60 -5.16 -0.83
C PHE A 26 9.16 -5.44 -0.40
N LYS A 27 8.72 -4.79 0.68
CA LYS A 27 7.32 -4.79 1.09
C LYS A 27 6.65 -3.52 0.60
N VAL A 28 5.51 -3.69 -0.07
CA VAL A 28 4.69 -2.57 -0.51
C VAL A 28 4.03 -1.94 0.72
N PHE A 29 4.28 -0.65 0.93
CA PHE A 29 3.61 0.13 1.95
C PHE A 29 3.03 1.42 1.36
N TRP A 30 1.76 1.67 1.60
CA TRP A 30 1.01 2.80 1.03
C TRP A 30 1.16 4.04 1.93
N TRP A 31 2.40 4.54 2.06
CA TRP A 31 2.75 5.61 3.01
C TRP A 31 1.92 6.89 2.82
N LYS A 32 1.72 7.32 1.57
CA LYS A 32 0.95 8.54 1.27
C LYS A 32 -0.49 8.46 1.80
N SER A 33 -1.21 7.37 1.50
CA SER A 33 -2.60 7.17 1.97
C SER A 33 -2.68 7.12 3.49
N TYR A 34 -1.74 6.44 4.15
CA TYR A 34 -1.69 6.42 5.61
C TYR A 34 -1.49 7.80 6.22
N ILE A 35 -0.51 8.55 5.71
CA ILE A 35 -0.22 9.90 6.20
C ILE A 35 -1.40 10.84 5.95
N SER A 36 -2.05 10.77 4.79
CA SER A 36 -3.25 11.57 4.51
C SER A 36 -4.36 11.28 5.53
N LEU A 37 -4.59 10.02 5.87
CA LEU A 37 -5.55 9.63 6.92
C LEU A 37 -5.18 10.18 8.30
N VAL A 38 -3.92 10.04 8.71
CA VAL A 38 -3.44 10.58 9.98
C VAL A 38 -3.55 12.10 10.00
N LYS A 39 -3.19 12.79 8.92
CA LYS A 39 -3.34 14.25 8.82
C LYS A 39 -4.80 14.67 8.97
N ARG A 40 -5.73 13.98 8.29
CA ARG A 40 -7.17 14.23 8.39
C ARG A 40 -7.72 14.04 9.80
N ASP A 41 -7.23 13.03 10.53
CA ASP A 41 -7.72 12.73 11.88
C ASP A 41 -7.07 13.58 12.99
N PHE A 42 -5.82 14.03 12.80
CA PHE A 42 -5.03 14.72 13.84
C PHE A 42 -4.86 16.22 13.63
N ILE A 43 -4.97 16.73 12.41
CA ILE A 43 -4.81 18.15 12.09
C ILE A 43 -6.20 18.74 11.92
N SER A 44 -6.54 19.79 12.69
CA SER A 44 -7.80 20.51 12.47
C SER A 44 -7.84 21.05 11.04
N ASP A 45 -9.03 21.14 10.45
CA ASP A 45 -9.25 21.65 9.08
C ASP A 45 -8.55 23.00 8.81
N GLU A 46 -8.27 23.76 9.87
CA GLU A 46 -7.59 25.06 9.86
C GLU A 46 -6.08 24.97 9.55
N ALA A 47 -5.40 23.89 9.95
CA ALA A 47 -3.96 23.73 9.76
C ALA A 47 -3.59 22.94 8.49
N ILE A 48 -4.55 22.25 7.86
CA ILE A 48 -4.36 21.61 6.55
C ILE A 48 -4.33 22.65 5.41
N ASN A 49 -5.03 23.78 5.61
CA ASN A 49 -5.12 24.88 4.64
C ASN A 49 -4.04 25.96 4.79
N SER A 50 -3.07 25.79 5.70
CA SER A 50 -1.95 26.73 5.78
C SER A 50 -1.04 26.55 4.56
N GLU A 51 -0.81 27.62 3.80
CA GLU A 51 0.07 27.67 2.61
C GLU A 51 1.53 27.27 2.87
N ASP A 52 1.90 26.98 4.12
CA ASP A 52 3.27 26.69 4.57
C ASP A 52 3.66 25.20 4.55
N TYR A 53 2.78 24.28 4.10
CA TYR A 53 3.15 22.85 3.95
C TYR A 53 3.67 22.57 2.53
N GLU A 54 4.96 22.79 2.31
CA GLU A 54 5.66 22.27 1.13
C GLU A 54 5.92 20.76 1.31
N ASP A 55 5.33 19.93 0.45
CA ASP A 55 5.60 18.48 0.37
C ASP A 55 7.08 18.27 0.00
N PRO A 56 7.93 17.73 0.90
CA PRO A 56 9.35 17.64 0.63
C PRO A 56 9.61 16.47 -0.33
N ALA A 57 9.82 16.83 -1.60
CA ALA A 57 10.61 16.12 -2.59
C ALA A 57 10.14 14.70 -2.99
N ASP A 58 9.23 14.66 -3.96
CA ASP A 58 9.45 13.86 -5.18
C ASP A 58 8.83 14.66 -6.32
N GLY A 59 9.49 14.79 -7.48
CA GLY A 59 9.17 15.73 -8.56
C GLY A 59 7.86 15.46 -9.33
N THR A 60 6.83 15.00 -8.63
CA THR A 60 5.46 14.88 -9.09
C THR A 60 4.77 16.19 -8.77
N GLU A 61 4.16 16.83 -9.78
CA GLU A 61 3.26 17.97 -9.58
C GLU A 61 2.32 17.72 -8.39
N PRO A 62 1.87 18.78 -7.67
CA PRO A 62 0.90 18.63 -6.60
C PRO A 62 -0.36 18.00 -7.20
N GLN A 63 -0.43 16.67 -7.17
CA GLN A 63 -1.64 15.96 -7.46
C GLN A 63 -2.57 16.42 -6.36
N ALA A 64 -3.55 17.24 -6.76
CA ALA A 64 -4.70 17.60 -5.94
C ALA A 64 -4.97 16.40 -5.05
N VAL A 65 -4.84 16.61 -3.74
CA VAL A 65 -5.16 15.62 -2.71
C VAL A 65 -6.42 14.94 -3.21
N ASP A 66 -6.32 13.69 -3.66
CA ASP A 66 -7.45 12.97 -4.22
C ASP A 66 -8.35 12.76 -3.01
N GLU A 67 -9.25 13.71 -2.76
CA GLU A 67 -10.08 13.86 -1.55
C GLU A 67 -10.91 12.60 -1.30
N THR A 68 -10.99 11.73 -2.30
CA THR A 68 -11.60 10.41 -2.21
C THR A 68 -10.52 9.34 -2.10
N ASP A 69 -10.29 8.86 -0.87
CA ASP A 69 -9.58 7.60 -0.65
C ASP A 69 -10.20 6.53 -1.54
N LYS A 70 -9.42 5.97 -2.47
CA LYS A 70 -9.91 4.97 -3.41
C LYS A 70 -10.28 3.69 -2.65
N VAL A 71 -11.57 3.54 -2.39
CA VAL A 71 -12.12 2.35 -1.73
C VAL A 71 -12.40 1.24 -2.74
N VAL A 72 -12.04 0.01 -2.37
CA VAL A 72 -12.44 -1.20 -3.08
C VAL A 72 -13.69 -1.75 -2.38
N LEU A 73 -14.80 -1.87 -3.11
CA LEU A 73 -16.01 -2.50 -2.58
C LEU A 73 -15.89 -4.02 -2.61
N MET A 74 -15.96 -4.65 -1.45
CA MET A 74 -16.01 -6.09 -1.28
C MET A 74 -17.41 -6.54 -0.84
N LYS A 75 -17.92 -7.63 -1.42
CA LYS A 75 -19.18 -8.24 -0.98
C LYS A 75 -18.90 -9.15 0.22
N GLY A 76 -19.36 -8.75 1.40
CA GLY A 76 -19.39 -9.56 2.61
C GLY A 76 -20.62 -10.47 2.69
N GLN A 77 -20.76 -11.19 3.80
CA GLN A 77 -21.93 -12.07 4.05
C GLN A 77 -23.23 -11.29 4.25
N THR A 78 -23.16 -10.09 4.83
CA THR A 78 -24.31 -9.27 5.22
C THR A 78 -24.51 -8.03 4.35
N GLY A 79 -23.62 -7.76 3.39
CA GLY A 79 -23.70 -6.55 2.56
C GLY A 79 -22.40 -6.25 1.81
N TYR A 80 -22.23 -4.99 1.40
CA TYR A 80 -21.00 -4.49 0.78
C TYR A 80 -20.17 -3.72 1.81
N VAL A 81 -18.85 -3.92 1.78
CA VAL A 81 -17.88 -3.26 2.66
C VAL A 81 -16.85 -2.57 1.78
N GLY A 82 -16.67 -1.27 1.95
CA GLY A 82 -15.53 -0.55 1.37
C GLY A 82 -14.27 -0.89 2.15
N THR A 83 -13.19 -1.21 1.45
CA THR A 83 -11.88 -1.42 2.06
C THR A 83 -10.80 -0.68 1.30
N THR A 84 -9.82 -0.17 2.03
CA THR A 84 -8.61 0.45 1.49
C THR A 84 -7.39 -0.42 1.77
N PRO A 85 -6.28 -0.25 1.02
CA PRO A 85 -5.00 -0.87 1.38
C PRO A 85 -4.49 -0.46 2.77
N THR A 86 -4.98 0.65 3.32
CA THR A 86 -4.57 1.18 4.62
C THR A 86 -5.22 0.43 5.79
N ASP A 87 -6.41 -0.13 5.57
CA ASP A 87 -7.15 -0.87 6.60
C ASP A 87 -6.37 -2.06 7.17
N ASP A 88 -5.51 -2.68 6.35
CA ASP A 88 -4.70 -3.85 6.70
C ASP A 88 -3.81 -3.60 7.95
N TYR A 89 -3.39 -2.36 8.18
CA TYR A 89 -2.52 -1.97 9.30
C TYR A 89 -3.14 -0.98 10.29
N ILE A 90 -4.23 -0.30 9.90
CA ILE A 90 -5.08 0.43 10.84
C ILE A 90 -5.83 -0.55 11.74
N MET A 91 -6.45 -1.57 11.15
CA MET A 91 -7.28 -2.55 11.84
C MET A 91 -6.47 -3.76 12.32
N ARG A 92 -5.21 -3.53 12.71
CA ARG A 92 -4.31 -4.60 13.17
C ARG A 92 -4.80 -5.23 14.48
N PRO A 93 -4.52 -6.52 14.74
CA PRO A 93 -4.93 -7.19 15.97
C PRO A 93 -4.42 -6.48 17.23
N LYS A 94 -5.25 -6.40 18.27
CA LYS A 94 -4.90 -5.75 19.57
C LYS A 94 -3.62 -6.30 20.21
N VAL A 95 -3.31 -7.57 19.99
CA VAL A 95 -2.08 -8.19 20.51
C VAL A 95 -0.79 -7.62 19.89
N LEU A 96 -0.90 -6.87 18.79
CA LEU A 96 0.18 -6.18 18.10
C LEU A 96 0.05 -4.65 18.19
N GLU A 97 -0.78 -4.14 19.10
CA GLU A 97 -1.02 -2.71 19.24
C GLU A 97 0.24 -1.97 19.69
N ASP A 98 1.01 -2.58 20.59
CA ASP A 98 2.28 -2.07 21.11
C ASP A 98 3.44 -2.12 20.10
N VAL A 99 3.26 -2.82 18.97
CA VAL A 99 4.26 -2.89 17.90
C VAL A 99 4.13 -1.65 17.03
N CYS A 100 5.25 -0.95 16.81
CA CYS A 100 5.24 0.21 15.93
C CYS A 100 4.89 -0.21 14.48
N LEU A 101 4.29 0.72 13.72
CA LEU A 101 3.79 0.41 12.38
C LEU A 101 4.89 -0.11 11.45
N PHE A 102 6.10 0.45 11.54
CA PHE A 102 7.26 0.02 10.76
C PHE A 102 7.60 -1.46 11.01
N ASP A 103 7.75 -1.86 12.26
CA ASP A 103 8.04 -3.24 12.64
C ASP A 103 6.90 -4.18 12.25
N PHE A 104 5.66 -3.76 12.44
CA PHE A 104 4.48 -4.52 12.03
C PHE A 104 4.52 -4.83 10.52
N ILE A 105 4.79 -3.84 9.68
CA ILE A 105 4.89 -4.03 8.22
C ILE A 105 6.05 -4.97 7.90
N GLN A 106 7.21 -4.80 8.55
CA GLN A 106 8.39 -5.65 8.30
C GLN A 106 8.20 -7.10 8.74
N MET A 107 7.43 -7.36 9.79
CA MET A 107 7.29 -8.70 10.36
C MET A 107 6.07 -9.47 9.84
N THR A 108 5.05 -8.78 9.32
CA THR A 108 3.79 -9.44 8.88
C THR A 108 3.76 -9.77 7.39
N GLN A 109 3.03 -10.82 7.01
CA GLN A 109 2.78 -11.15 5.60
C GLN A 109 1.29 -11.24 5.34
N ARG A 110 0.80 -10.45 4.39
CA ARG A 110 -0.57 -10.53 3.93
C ARG A 110 -0.77 -11.83 3.15
N LYS A 111 -1.73 -12.64 3.60
CA LYS A 111 -2.13 -13.86 2.90
C LYS A 111 -3.58 -13.75 2.49
N LYS A 112 -3.91 -14.22 1.27
CA LYS A 112 -5.31 -14.38 0.87
C LYS A 112 -5.96 -15.39 1.81
N ARG A 113 -7.12 -15.04 2.36
CA ARG A 113 -7.93 -15.97 3.13
C ARG A 113 -8.27 -17.16 2.24
N THR A 114 -7.87 -18.35 2.62
CA THR A 114 -8.36 -19.58 1.98
C THR A 114 -9.88 -19.65 2.21
N PRO A 115 -10.66 -20.13 1.23
CA PRO A 115 -12.07 -20.41 1.47
C PRO A 115 -12.17 -21.30 2.71
N ALA A 116 -13.07 -20.96 3.63
CA ALA A 116 -13.32 -21.82 4.78
C ALA A 116 -13.73 -23.20 4.23
N GLN A 117 -13.01 -24.24 4.66
CA GLN A 117 -13.44 -25.63 4.48
C GLN A 117 -14.69 -25.89 5.32
#